data_AF-A0A1S6HGJ1-F1
#
_entry.id   AF-A0A1S6HGJ1-F1
#
_cell.length_a   1.000
_cell.length_b   1.000
_cell.length_c   1.000
_cell.angle_alpha   90.00
_cell.angle_beta   90.00
_cell.angle_gamma   90.00
#
_symmetry.space_group_name_H-M   'P 1'
#
loop_
_entity.id
_entity.type
_entity.pdbx_description
1 polymer ?
#
loop_
_entity_poly.entity_id
_entity_poly.type
_entity_poly.pdbx_seq_one_letter_code
_entity_poly.pdbx_strand_id
1 'polypeptide(L)'
;MENYVQLIPREIREASRPRARFLSSEEQTKYDEAVKEFNSEKARKTLAVSQKGSNLPKVILLNNLGIRTANTSQLYNIWYANSGFLSGTYEDVASVVLRSNGDSHNPNDLLAKELAKSIDRSFEHSYVLTGLKLKEDDNSQYGLILVPGKNFEYFKAPELDHLNNQKKFSRVDERGIPIFEDNGSKTLYTRQDGLSRFFIYGYSYLFSYNWLLSDSDSDGRVVVVDAEGVAPNLEDYIANLNQERTRLKAEVDVRYATAIGILQDKK
;
A
#
# COMPACT_ATOMS: atom_id res chain seq x y z
N MET A 1 -5.45 36.88 -11.48
CA MET A 1 -4.98 35.53 -11.11
C MET A 1 -5.47 34.58 -12.18
N GLU A 2 -4.58 34.13 -13.06
CA GLU A 2 -4.92 33.21 -14.13
C GLU A 2 -4.75 31.78 -13.64
N ASN A 3 -5.86 31.04 -13.62
CA ASN A 3 -5.90 29.63 -13.29
C ASN A 3 -5.54 28.83 -14.54
N TYR A 4 -4.35 28.25 -14.59
CA TYR A 4 -3.96 27.32 -15.65
C TYR A 4 -4.11 25.88 -15.18
N VAL A 5 -4.63 25.04 -16.07
CA VAL A 5 -4.68 23.58 -15.88
C VAL A 5 -3.67 22.96 -16.83
N GLN A 6 -2.71 22.24 -16.26
CA GLN A 6 -1.67 21.53 -16.99
C GLN A 6 -2.21 20.15 -17.40
N LEU A 7 -2.18 19.84 -18.69
CA LEU A 7 -2.56 18.52 -19.21
C LEU A 7 -1.31 17.70 -19.49
N ILE A 8 -1.21 16.51 -18.87
CA ILE A 8 -0.10 15.57 -19.07
C ILE A 8 -0.46 14.62 -20.22
N PRO A 9 0.38 14.46 -21.25
CA PRO A 9 0.17 13.51 -22.33
C PRO A 9 0.00 12.07 -21.81
N ARG A 10 -0.90 11.32 -22.45
CA ARG A 10 -1.32 9.99 -21.99
C ARG A 10 -0.15 9.00 -21.97
N GLU A 11 0.72 9.07 -22.96
CA GLU A 11 1.85 8.15 -23.13
C GLU A 11 2.88 8.36 -22.00
N ILE A 12 3.12 9.62 -21.62
CA ILE A 12 3.98 10.00 -20.48
C ILE A 12 3.34 9.57 -19.16
N ARG A 13 2.03 9.78 -19.02
CA ARG A 13 1.25 9.34 -17.86
C ARG A 13 1.24 7.81 -17.72
N GLU A 14 1.40 7.05 -18.79
CA GLU A 14 1.41 5.58 -18.78
C GLU A 14 2.84 5.01 -18.63
N ALA A 15 3.87 5.71 -19.14
CA ALA A 15 5.27 5.29 -19.05
C ALA A 15 5.91 5.45 -17.65
N SER A 16 5.42 6.38 -16.84
CA SER A 16 5.93 6.65 -15.48
C SER A 16 5.13 5.98 -14.36
N ARG A 17 4.21 5.07 -14.69
CA ARG A 17 3.38 4.39 -13.67
C ARG A 17 4.12 3.16 -13.16
N PRO A 18 4.22 2.97 -11.84
CA PRO A 18 4.64 1.68 -11.29
C PRO A 18 3.73 0.60 -11.87
N ARG A 19 4.34 -0.39 -12.53
CA ARG A 19 3.61 -1.54 -13.04
C ARG A 19 3.23 -2.41 -11.86
N ALA A 20 1.92 -2.65 -11.73
CA ALA A 20 1.37 -3.56 -10.75
C ALA A 20 0.94 -4.84 -11.46
N ARG A 21 1.26 -5.98 -10.85
CA ARG A 21 0.84 -7.30 -11.31
C ARG A 21 0.63 -8.21 -10.11
N PHE A 22 -0.04 -9.32 -10.31
CA PHE A 22 -0.05 -10.37 -9.30
C PHE A 22 1.28 -11.12 -9.26
N LEU A 23 1.55 -11.74 -8.12
CA LEU A 23 2.71 -12.61 -7.90
C LEU A 23 2.83 -13.66 -9.01
N SER A 24 4.01 -13.75 -9.63
CA SER A 24 4.27 -14.71 -10.70
C SER A 24 4.55 -16.11 -10.15
N SER A 25 4.50 -17.13 -11.00
CA SER A 25 4.84 -18.49 -10.57
C SER A 25 6.32 -18.64 -10.23
N GLU A 26 7.21 -17.89 -10.89
CA GLU A 26 8.64 -17.87 -10.56
C GLU A 26 8.88 -17.26 -9.17
N GLU A 27 8.19 -16.18 -8.83
CA GLU A 27 8.26 -15.56 -7.50
C GLU A 27 7.65 -16.45 -6.42
N GLN A 28 6.56 -17.17 -6.74
CA GLN A 28 6.01 -18.18 -5.85
C GLN A 28 7.02 -19.31 -5.61
N THR A 29 7.73 -19.79 -6.63
CA THR A 29 8.80 -20.79 -6.42
C THR A 29 9.90 -20.26 -5.52
N LYS A 30 10.36 -19.01 -5.71
CA LYS A 30 11.36 -18.38 -4.82
C LYS A 30 10.85 -18.29 -3.38
N TYR A 31 9.59 -17.95 -3.20
CA TYR A 31 8.93 -17.95 -1.90
C TYR A 31 8.91 -19.36 -1.29
N ASP A 32 8.46 -20.37 -2.03
CA ASP A 32 8.34 -21.74 -1.56
C ASP A 32 9.71 -22.33 -1.16
N GLU A 33 10.78 -22.01 -1.89
CA GLU A 33 12.15 -22.38 -1.49
C GLU A 33 12.56 -21.69 -0.18
N ALA A 34 12.30 -20.39 -0.04
CA ALA A 34 12.60 -19.67 1.20
C ALA A 34 11.83 -20.19 2.41
N VAL A 35 10.61 -20.71 2.22
CA VAL A 35 9.82 -21.33 3.31
C VAL A 35 10.50 -22.61 3.82
N LYS A 36 11.24 -23.35 2.99
CA LYS A 36 11.93 -24.58 3.41
C LYS A 36 13.10 -24.32 4.38
N GLU A 37 13.65 -23.11 4.36
CA GLU A 37 14.76 -22.70 5.24
C GLU A 37 14.33 -22.53 6.71
N PHE A 38 13.03 -22.46 6.98
CA PHE A 38 12.49 -22.42 8.34
C PHE A 38 12.54 -23.83 8.96
N ASN A 39 13.09 -23.95 10.16
CA ASN A 39 13.22 -25.23 10.87
C ASN A 39 11.92 -25.66 11.56
N SER A 40 11.11 -24.71 12.01
CA SER A 40 9.86 -24.92 12.73
C SER A 40 8.75 -25.39 11.77
N GLU A 41 8.17 -26.56 12.06
CA GLU A 41 7.01 -27.05 11.30
C GLU A 41 5.83 -26.09 11.38
N LYS A 42 5.65 -25.44 12.54
CA LYS A 42 4.60 -24.44 12.77
C LYS A 42 4.81 -23.21 11.88
N ALA A 43 6.04 -22.71 11.79
CA ALA A 43 6.38 -21.62 10.88
C ALA A 43 6.11 -21.98 9.42
N ARG A 44 6.55 -23.17 8.98
CA ARG A 44 6.30 -23.65 7.61
C ARG A 44 4.81 -23.78 7.31
N LYS A 45 4.00 -24.26 8.27
CA LYS A 45 2.53 -24.32 8.14
C LYS A 45 1.91 -22.93 8.00
N THR A 46 2.34 -21.96 8.82
CA THR A 46 1.89 -20.57 8.72
C THR A 46 2.24 -19.93 7.37
N LEU A 47 3.36 -20.33 6.77
CA LEU A 47 3.85 -19.84 5.48
C LEU A 47 3.38 -20.67 4.27
N ALA A 48 2.67 -21.78 4.49
CA ALA A 48 2.20 -22.68 3.41
C ALA A 48 1.02 -22.07 2.63
N VAL A 49 1.29 -20.98 1.91
CA VAL A 49 0.28 -20.16 1.22
C VAL A 49 0.49 -20.23 -0.28
N SER A 50 -0.53 -20.73 -0.99
CA SER A 50 -0.50 -20.86 -2.45
C SER A 50 -0.33 -19.53 -3.19
N GLN A 51 -0.01 -19.56 -4.48
CA GLN A 51 0.09 -18.36 -5.33
C GLN A 51 -1.17 -17.48 -5.30
N LYS A 52 -2.35 -18.11 -5.23
CA LYS A 52 -3.66 -17.45 -5.15
C LYS A 52 -4.12 -17.19 -3.70
N GLY A 53 -3.19 -17.24 -2.75
CA GLY A 53 -3.42 -16.88 -1.37
C GLY A 53 -2.54 -15.70 -0.96
N SER A 54 -2.99 -14.98 0.06
CA SER A 54 -2.29 -13.86 0.67
C SER A 54 -2.54 -13.90 2.16
N ASN A 55 -1.48 -13.66 2.94
CA ASN A 55 -1.55 -13.36 4.36
C ASN A 55 -0.37 -12.45 4.72
N LEU A 56 -0.36 -11.94 5.95
CA LEU A 56 0.68 -11.01 6.41
C LEU A 56 2.09 -11.65 6.36
N PRO A 57 2.35 -12.87 6.90
CA PRO A 57 3.67 -13.49 6.82
C PRO A 57 4.19 -13.62 5.38
N LYS A 58 3.32 -13.99 4.42
CA LYS A 58 3.72 -14.15 3.02
C LYS A 58 4.25 -12.84 2.43
N VAL A 59 3.51 -11.74 2.58
CA VAL A 59 3.92 -10.44 2.01
C VAL A 59 5.17 -9.89 2.68
N ILE A 60 5.37 -10.14 3.98
CA ILE A 60 6.61 -9.79 4.68
C ILE A 60 7.80 -10.60 4.13
N LEU A 61 7.66 -11.92 4.00
CA LEU A 61 8.74 -12.77 3.50
C LEU A 61 9.11 -12.42 2.06
N LEU A 62 8.13 -12.20 1.18
CA LEU A 62 8.37 -11.73 -0.19
C LEU A 62 9.20 -10.44 -0.21
N ASN A 63 8.83 -9.45 0.60
CA ASN A 63 9.60 -8.22 0.71
C ASN A 63 11.02 -8.46 1.25
N ASN A 64 11.20 -9.40 2.19
CA ASN A 64 12.52 -9.77 2.71
C ASN A 64 13.39 -10.48 1.65
N LEU A 65 12.78 -11.13 0.66
CA LEU A 65 13.43 -11.72 -0.52
C LEU A 65 13.70 -10.69 -1.64
N GLY A 66 13.35 -9.42 -1.43
CA GLY A 66 13.50 -8.36 -2.43
C GLY A 66 12.37 -8.30 -3.48
N ILE A 67 11.32 -9.11 -3.32
CA ILE A 67 10.12 -9.03 -4.16
C ILE A 67 9.20 -7.96 -3.56
N ARG A 68 9.20 -6.77 -4.16
CA ARG A 68 8.48 -5.60 -3.64
C ARG A 68 6.97 -5.76 -3.84
N THR A 69 6.24 -5.86 -2.75
CA THR A 69 4.77 -5.85 -2.71
C THR A 69 4.23 -4.42 -2.59
N ALA A 70 3.01 -4.20 -3.07
CA ALA A 70 2.32 -2.91 -2.97
C ALA A 70 2.06 -2.55 -1.50
N ASN A 71 2.21 -1.27 -1.15
CA ASN A 71 1.69 -0.72 0.10
C ASN A 71 0.24 -0.22 -0.07
N THR A 72 -0.40 0.20 1.03
CA THR A 72 -1.80 0.62 1.02
C THR A 72 -2.06 1.79 0.04
N SER A 73 -1.22 2.82 0.04
CA SER A 73 -1.36 3.96 -0.89
C SER A 73 -1.27 3.51 -2.36
N GLN A 74 -0.32 2.62 -2.67
CA GLN A 74 -0.15 2.06 -4.02
C GLN A 74 -1.37 1.23 -4.45
N LEU A 75 -1.92 0.40 -3.56
CA LEU A 75 -3.14 -0.36 -3.87
C LEU A 75 -4.33 0.54 -4.16
N TYR A 76 -4.51 1.63 -3.40
CA TYR A 76 -5.56 2.62 -3.70
C TYR A 76 -5.34 3.30 -5.05
N ASN A 77 -4.10 3.70 -5.36
CA ASN A 77 -3.76 4.28 -6.65
C ASN A 77 -4.05 3.30 -7.81
N ILE A 78 -3.75 2.02 -7.63
CA ILE A 78 -4.08 0.95 -8.58
C ILE A 78 -5.61 0.84 -8.73
N TRP A 79 -6.36 0.83 -7.62
CA TRP A 79 -7.82 0.75 -7.67
C TRP A 79 -8.45 1.96 -8.39
N TYR A 80 -7.99 3.18 -8.14
CA TYR A 80 -8.50 4.37 -8.84
C TYR A 80 -8.18 4.35 -10.34
N ALA A 81 -7.04 3.75 -10.71
CA ALA A 81 -6.66 3.61 -12.10
C ALA A 81 -7.40 2.48 -12.82
N ASN A 82 -7.67 1.37 -12.12
CA ASN A 82 -8.32 0.19 -12.64
C ASN A 82 -8.95 -0.64 -11.49
N SER A 83 -10.19 -0.29 -11.12
CA SER A 83 -10.89 -0.97 -10.03
C SER A 83 -11.16 -2.45 -10.30
N GLY A 84 -11.30 -2.83 -11.58
CA GLY A 84 -11.48 -4.22 -12.00
C GLY A 84 -10.27 -5.11 -11.71
N PHE A 85 -9.06 -4.54 -11.60
CA PHE A 85 -7.85 -5.30 -11.30
C PHE A 85 -7.84 -5.90 -9.89
N LEU A 86 -8.42 -5.21 -8.90
CA LEU A 86 -8.48 -5.65 -7.49
C LEU A 86 -9.89 -6.09 -7.06
N SER A 87 -10.83 -6.15 -8.00
CA SER A 87 -12.23 -6.42 -7.68
C SER A 87 -12.41 -7.88 -7.27
N GLY A 88 -13.06 -8.09 -6.12
CA GLY A 88 -13.43 -9.43 -5.64
C GLY A 88 -12.30 -10.22 -4.97
N THR A 89 -11.18 -9.57 -4.65
CA THR A 89 -10.05 -10.16 -3.93
C THR A 89 -9.73 -9.34 -2.68
N TYR A 90 -8.87 -9.83 -1.80
CA TYR A 90 -8.19 -8.98 -0.82
C TYR A 90 -6.69 -9.01 -1.01
N GLU A 91 -6.07 -7.92 -0.59
CA GLU A 91 -4.65 -7.69 -0.75
C GLU A 91 -4.04 -7.33 0.60
N ASP A 92 -3.19 -8.21 1.11
CA ASP A 92 -2.38 -7.90 2.28
C ASP A 92 -1.24 -6.96 1.90
N VAL A 93 -0.88 -6.09 2.83
CA VAL A 93 0.32 -5.26 2.73
C VAL A 93 1.31 -5.68 3.81
N ALA A 94 2.61 -5.45 3.57
CA ALA A 94 3.68 -5.80 4.52
C ALA A 94 3.78 -4.78 5.68
N SER A 95 2.65 -4.47 6.30
CA SER A 95 2.54 -3.57 7.44
C SER A 95 1.46 -4.07 8.40
N VAL A 96 1.63 -3.73 9.67
CA VAL A 96 0.67 -4.06 10.72
C VAL A 96 0.24 -2.81 11.46
N VAL A 97 -0.94 -2.87 12.09
CA VAL A 97 -1.41 -1.83 12.99
C VAL A 97 -1.35 -2.35 14.42
N LEU A 98 -0.60 -1.66 15.27
CA LEU A 98 -0.42 -1.96 16.68
C LEU A 98 -1.12 -0.89 17.52
N ARG A 99 -2.02 -1.32 18.42
CA ARG A 99 -2.86 -0.43 19.24
C ARG A 99 -2.59 -0.50 20.73
N SER A 100 -1.91 -1.55 21.19
CA SER A 100 -1.59 -1.73 22.61
C SER A 100 -0.34 -2.60 22.81
N ASN A 101 0.22 -2.53 24.02
CA ASN A 101 1.28 -3.42 24.49
C ASN A 101 0.71 -4.77 24.94
N GLY A 102 0.33 -5.59 23.96
CA GLY A 102 -0.39 -6.85 24.17
C GLY A 102 -1.68 -6.88 23.38
N ASP A 103 -2.31 -8.06 23.34
CA ASP A 103 -3.46 -8.34 22.49
C ASP A 103 -4.48 -9.23 23.21
N SER A 104 -5.75 -8.81 23.24
CA SER A 104 -6.85 -9.65 23.76
C SER A 104 -7.03 -10.97 22.99
N HIS A 105 -6.57 -11.04 21.74
CA HIS A 105 -6.44 -12.28 20.99
C HIS A 105 -5.11 -12.96 21.34
N ASN A 106 -5.17 -13.92 22.26
CA ASN A 106 -4.00 -14.64 22.81
C ASN A 106 -2.94 -15.07 21.76
N PRO A 107 -3.29 -15.62 20.58
CA PRO A 107 -2.29 -15.96 19.56
C PRO A 107 -1.37 -14.80 19.11
N ASN A 108 -1.85 -13.56 19.22
CA ASN A 108 -1.10 -12.35 18.85
C ASN A 108 -0.41 -11.64 20.02
N ASP A 109 -0.71 -12.00 21.27
CA ASP A 109 -0.28 -11.23 22.45
C ASP A 109 1.24 -11.13 22.56
N LEU A 110 1.94 -12.24 22.34
CA LEU A 110 3.40 -12.27 22.28
C LEU A 110 3.92 -11.31 21.19
N LEU A 111 3.37 -11.38 19.98
CA LEU A 111 3.81 -10.57 18.85
C LEU A 111 3.58 -9.08 19.12
N ALA A 112 2.42 -8.72 19.67
CA ALA A 112 2.09 -7.35 20.04
C ALA A 112 3.06 -6.80 21.10
N LYS A 113 3.39 -7.59 22.13
CA LYS A 113 4.35 -7.21 23.17
C LYS A 113 5.77 -7.04 22.62
N GLU A 114 6.23 -7.95 21.78
CA GLU A 114 7.56 -7.84 21.17
C GLU A 114 7.68 -6.61 20.25
N LEU A 115 6.65 -6.33 19.44
CA LEU A 115 6.61 -5.12 18.61
C LEU A 115 6.52 -3.86 19.45
N ALA A 116 5.76 -3.87 20.55
CA ALA A 116 5.64 -2.74 21.46
C ALA A 116 6.98 -2.34 22.06
N LYS A 117 7.88 -3.30 22.36
CA LYS A 117 9.25 -2.99 22.82
C LYS A 117 10.09 -2.24 21.78
N SER A 118 9.73 -2.37 20.51
CA SER A 118 10.44 -1.72 19.38
C SER A 118 9.99 -0.29 19.13
N ILE A 119 8.95 0.18 19.84
CA ILE A 119 8.45 1.55 19.78
C ILE A 119 8.39 2.14 21.20
N ASP A 120 9.19 3.17 21.48
CA ASP A 120 9.27 3.78 22.82
C ASP A 120 8.11 4.76 23.04
N ARG A 121 6.90 4.25 23.32
CA ARG A 121 5.68 5.09 23.37
C ARG A 121 4.60 4.60 24.33
N SER A 122 3.81 5.57 24.80
CA SER A 122 2.46 5.32 25.30
C SER A 122 1.51 5.02 24.13
N PHE A 123 0.64 4.03 24.33
CA PHE A 123 -0.40 3.63 23.38
C PHE A 123 -1.62 4.54 23.49
N GLU A 124 -1.42 5.84 23.29
CA GLU A 124 -2.53 6.81 23.19
C GLU A 124 -3.28 6.65 21.86
N HIS A 125 -2.57 6.24 20.81
CA HIS A 125 -3.12 6.03 19.48
C HIS A 125 -2.49 4.81 18.81
N SER A 126 -3.09 4.41 17.69
CA SER A 126 -2.62 3.35 16.82
C SER A 126 -1.34 3.73 16.09
N TYR A 127 -0.47 2.74 15.89
CA TYR A 127 0.76 2.87 15.11
C TYR A 127 0.74 1.92 13.93
N VAL A 128 1.15 2.40 12.76
CA VAL A 128 1.43 1.52 11.61
C VAL A 128 2.92 1.23 11.61
N LEU A 129 3.28 -0.05 11.53
CA LEU A 129 4.65 -0.54 11.51
C LEU A 129 4.93 -1.18 10.15
N THR A 130 6.03 -0.80 9.51
CA THR A 130 6.48 -1.30 8.20
C THR A 130 7.92 -1.81 8.29
N GLY A 131 8.42 -2.43 7.21
CA GLY A 131 9.83 -2.87 7.16
C GLY A 131 10.17 -4.00 8.15
N LEU A 132 9.17 -4.82 8.47
CA LEU A 132 9.27 -5.95 9.37
C LEU A 132 10.02 -7.13 8.74
N LYS A 133 10.50 -8.03 9.60
CA LYS A 133 11.04 -9.34 9.23
C LYS A 133 10.36 -10.44 10.03
N LEU A 134 10.41 -11.65 9.50
CA LEU A 134 10.00 -12.86 10.20
C LEU A 134 11.19 -13.47 10.94
N LYS A 135 10.95 -13.94 12.16
CA LYS A 135 11.92 -14.72 12.95
C LYS A 135 11.19 -15.91 13.58
N GLU A 136 11.84 -17.08 13.59
CA GLU A 136 11.30 -18.26 14.27
C GLU A 136 11.22 -18.05 15.78
N ASP A 137 10.10 -18.49 16.37
CA ASP A 137 9.92 -18.51 17.82
C ASP A 137 8.92 -19.61 18.20
N ASP A 138 9.36 -20.56 19.01
CA ASP A 138 8.54 -21.72 19.41
C ASP A 138 7.38 -21.36 20.35
N ASN A 139 7.51 -20.23 21.08
CA ASN A 139 6.46 -19.73 21.96
C ASN A 139 5.33 -19.04 21.18
N SER A 140 5.59 -18.67 19.93
CA SER A 140 4.55 -18.13 19.05
C SER A 140 3.57 -19.22 18.62
N GLN A 141 2.28 -18.90 18.60
CA GLN A 141 1.25 -19.77 18.02
C GLN A 141 1.39 -19.92 16.50
N TYR A 142 2.11 -19.01 15.85
CA TYR A 142 2.45 -19.05 14.43
C TYR A 142 3.81 -19.69 14.14
N GLY A 143 4.60 -20.02 15.19
CA GLY A 143 6.00 -20.43 15.03
C GLY A 143 6.91 -19.30 14.56
N LEU A 144 6.36 -18.09 14.46
CA LEU A 144 6.97 -16.89 13.90
C LEU A 144 6.62 -15.69 14.78
N ILE A 145 7.57 -14.78 14.93
CA ILE A 145 7.35 -13.42 15.43
C ILE A 145 7.75 -12.40 14.38
N LEU A 146 7.24 -11.18 14.57
CA LEU A 146 7.58 -10.02 13.76
C LEU A 146 8.67 -9.22 14.47
N VAL A 147 9.76 -8.93 13.79
CA VAL A 147 10.88 -8.14 14.34
C VAL A 147 11.25 -6.98 13.40
N PRO A 148 11.78 -5.86 13.92
CA PRO A 148 12.31 -4.78 13.09
C PRO A 148 13.36 -5.26 12.07
N GLY A 149 13.16 -4.91 10.80
CA GLY A 149 14.14 -5.06 9.74
C GLY A 149 15.05 -3.84 9.56
N LYS A 150 15.86 -3.84 8.49
CA LYS A 150 16.79 -2.74 8.17
C LYS A 150 16.04 -1.43 7.85
N ASN A 151 14.89 -1.54 7.21
CA ASN A 151 14.05 -0.40 6.80
C ASN A 151 12.81 -0.31 7.72
N PHE A 152 12.96 -0.73 8.98
CA PHE A 152 11.86 -0.65 9.94
C PHE A 152 11.50 0.81 10.19
N GLU A 153 10.24 1.12 9.96
CA GLU A 153 9.67 2.43 10.20
C GLU A 153 8.33 2.25 10.89
N TYR A 154 7.94 3.28 11.63
CA TYR A 154 6.61 3.35 12.20
C TYR A 154 6.13 4.79 12.24
N PHE A 155 4.82 4.97 12.20
CA PHE A 155 4.20 6.29 12.35
C PHE A 155 2.88 6.19 13.10
N LYS A 156 2.53 7.29 13.77
CA LYS A 156 1.25 7.45 14.48
C LYS A 156 0.13 7.60 13.46
N ALA A 157 -0.94 6.85 13.63
CA ALA A 157 -2.11 6.85 12.74
C ALA A 157 -3.40 6.90 13.58
N PRO A 158 -3.71 8.05 14.22
CA PRO A 158 -4.93 8.21 15.03
C PRO A 158 -6.19 7.90 14.22
N GLU A 159 -6.16 8.05 12.90
CA GLU A 159 -7.25 7.71 12.00
C GLU A 159 -7.59 6.21 12.07
N LEU A 160 -6.66 5.34 12.45
CA LEU A 160 -6.86 3.90 12.60
C LEU A 160 -7.27 3.47 14.03
N ASP A 161 -7.52 4.42 14.93
CA ASP A 161 -8.06 4.17 16.27
C ASP A 161 -9.46 3.58 16.20
N HIS A 162 -9.81 2.78 17.21
CA HIS A 162 -11.12 2.14 17.29
C HIS A 162 -12.30 3.12 17.30
N LEU A 163 -12.10 4.33 17.81
CA LEU A 163 -13.10 5.42 17.77
C LEU A 163 -13.51 5.80 16.34
N ASN A 164 -12.70 5.43 15.35
CA ASN A 164 -12.97 5.65 13.92
C ASN A 164 -13.49 4.40 13.20
N ASN A 165 -13.80 3.32 13.93
CA ASN A 165 -14.38 2.12 13.34
C ASN A 165 -15.68 2.47 12.58
N GLN A 166 -15.84 1.91 11.39
CA GLN A 166 -16.94 2.15 10.46
C GLN A 166 -17.05 3.57 9.90
N LYS A 167 -16.08 4.46 10.16
CA LYS A 167 -16.05 5.77 9.48
C LYS A 167 -15.86 5.62 7.98
N LYS A 168 -16.44 6.57 7.26
CA LYS A 168 -16.46 6.61 5.80
C LYS A 168 -15.33 7.46 5.26
N PHE A 169 -14.79 7.04 4.12
CA PHE A 169 -13.78 7.77 3.35
C PHE A 169 -13.94 7.44 1.87
N SER A 170 -13.43 8.29 0.97
CA SER A 170 -13.27 7.91 -0.45
C SER A 170 -11.85 7.98 -0.94
N ARG A 171 -10.91 8.51 -0.14
CA ARG A 171 -9.50 8.71 -0.47
C ARG A 171 -8.61 8.34 0.70
N VAL A 172 -7.35 8.05 0.38
CA VAL A 172 -6.28 7.90 1.36
C VAL A 172 -5.21 8.96 1.12
N ASP A 173 -4.43 9.26 2.15
CA ASP A 173 -3.24 10.11 2.05
C ASP A 173 -2.05 9.35 1.43
N GLU A 174 -0.88 10.01 1.34
CA GLU A 174 0.36 9.44 0.84
C GLU A 174 0.87 8.24 1.64
N ARG A 175 0.46 8.12 2.91
CA ARG A 175 0.79 7.01 3.81
C ARG A 175 -0.16 5.82 3.61
N GLY A 176 -1.28 6.02 2.90
CA GLY A 176 -2.34 5.02 2.72
C GLY A 176 -3.35 5.01 3.86
N ILE A 177 -3.45 6.10 4.63
CA ILE A 177 -4.38 6.28 5.75
C ILE A 177 -5.64 7.00 5.25
N PRO A 178 -6.84 6.59 5.71
CA PRO A 178 -8.09 7.15 5.19
C PRO A 178 -8.27 8.63 5.55
N ILE A 179 -8.72 9.41 4.59
CA ILE A 179 -9.16 10.80 4.79
C ILE A 179 -10.69 10.76 4.94
N PHE A 180 -11.16 10.93 6.18
CA PHE A 180 -12.59 10.78 6.49
C PHE A 180 -13.45 11.90 5.90
N GLU A 181 -14.66 11.51 5.47
CA GLU A 181 -15.69 12.41 4.96
C GLU A 181 -17.07 11.78 5.17
N ASP A 182 -18.11 12.61 5.32
CA ASP A 182 -19.45 12.13 5.70
C ASP A 182 -20.10 11.22 4.64
N ASN A 183 -19.83 11.49 3.36
CA ASN A 183 -20.41 10.76 2.22
C ASN A 183 -19.41 9.83 1.53
N GLY A 184 -18.46 9.27 2.29
CA GLY A 184 -17.43 8.41 1.75
C GLY A 184 -17.97 7.10 1.16
N SER A 185 -17.40 6.69 0.03
CA SER A 185 -17.77 5.46 -0.70
C SER A 185 -17.23 4.17 -0.06
N LYS A 186 -16.29 4.28 0.88
CA LYS A 186 -15.57 3.16 1.50
C LYS A 186 -15.67 3.25 3.01
N THR A 187 -15.44 2.12 3.67
CA THR A 187 -15.57 2.01 5.13
C THR A 187 -14.27 1.50 5.72
N LEU A 188 -13.83 2.13 6.82
CA LEU A 188 -12.71 1.66 7.63
C LEU A 188 -13.23 0.69 8.69
N TYR A 189 -12.57 -0.45 8.87
CA TYR A 189 -12.85 -1.38 9.96
C TYR A 189 -11.62 -1.57 10.85
N THR A 190 -11.77 -1.33 12.14
CA THR A 190 -10.67 -1.36 13.13
C THR A 190 -11.09 -2.13 14.37
N ARG A 191 -10.17 -2.91 14.96
CA ARG A 191 -10.37 -3.52 16.28
C ARG A 191 -10.05 -2.55 17.41
N GLN A 192 -10.46 -2.90 18.63
CA GLN A 192 -10.30 -2.05 19.81
C GLN A 192 -8.84 -1.94 20.28
N ASP A 193 -8.15 -3.06 20.35
CA ASP A 193 -6.82 -3.20 20.94
C ASP A 193 -5.92 -4.08 20.06
N GLY A 194 -4.69 -4.33 20.49
CA GLY A 194 -3.85 -5.39 19.98
C GLY A 194 -3.18 -5.12 18.64
N LEU A 195 -2.80 -6.22 18.00
CA LEU A 195 -2.14 -6.29 16.71
C LEU A 195 -3.15 -6.73 15.65
N SER A 196 -3.04 -6.14 14.47
CA SER A 196 -3.91 -6.47 13.35
C SER A 196 -3.18 -6.41 12.03
N ARG A 197 -3.62 -7.30 11.13
CA ARG A 197 -3.35 -7.24 9.70
C ARG A 197 -3.85 -5.90 9.15
N PHE A 198 -3.09 -5.28 8.24
CA PHE A 198 -3.57 -4.15 7.46
C PHE A 198 -3.75 -4.60 6.01
N PHE A 199 -4.95 -4.44 5.46
CA PHE A 199 -5.28 -4.97 4.15
C PHE A 199 -6.46 -4.24 3.51
N ILE A 200 -6.60 -4.43 2.21
CA ILE A 200 -7.73 -3.96 1.42
C ILE A 200 -8.58 -5.15 1.00
N TYR A 201 -9.91 -5.00 0.97
CA TYR A 201 -10.82 -6.07 0.58
C TYR A 201 -11.87 -5.60 -0.43
N GLY A 202 -12.07 -6.41 -1.48
CA GLY A 202 -13.22 -6.53 -2.39
C GLY A 202 -13.62 -5.26 -3.15
N TYR A 203 -14.03 -4.24 -2.42
CA TYR A 203 -14.53 -2.94 -2.88
C TYR A 203 -13.66 -1.78 -2.40
N SER A 204 -12.38 -2.04 -2.15
CA SER A 204 -11.46 -1.08 -1.53
C SER A 204 -11.87 -0.62 -0.13
N TYR A 205 -12.50 -1.49 0.65
CA TYR A 205 -12.66 -1.22 2.08
C TYR A 205 -11.33 -1.45 2.78
N LEU A 206 -11.05 -0.61 3.78
CA LEU A 206 -9.80 -0.67 4.51
C LEU A 206 -10.01 -1.44 5.80
N PHE A 207 -9.21 -2.47 6.00
CA PHE A 207 -9.39 -3.40 7.08
C PHE A 207 -8.16 -3.49 7.96
N SER A 208 -8.39 -3.28 9.25
CA SER A 208 -7.45 -3.38 10.36
C SER A 208 -8.14 -3.94 11.62
N TYR A 209 -9.12 -4.83 11.43
CA TYR A 209 -9.79 -5.53 12.53
C TYR A 209 -9.45 -7.01 12.61
N ASN A 210 -8.94 -7.60 11.52
CA ASN A 210 -8.68 -9.04 11.48
C ASN A 210 -7.48 -9.39 12.37
N TRP A 211 -7.75 -10.18 13.40
CA TRP A 211 -6.75 -10.68 14.34
C TRP A 211 -6.00 -11.91 13.79
N LEU A 212 -6.53 -12.61 12.79
CA LEU A 212 -5.86 -13.76 12.20
C LEU A 212 -4.78 -13.32 11.21
N LEU A 213 -3.55 -13.18 11.70
CA LEU A 213 -2.42 -12.70 10.90
C LEU A 213 -2.01 -13.65 9.77
N SER A 214 -2.17 -14.96 10.00
CA SER A 214 -1.78 -16.01 9.05
C SER A 214 -2.92 -16.53 8.17
N ASP A 215 -4.13 -16.02 8.34
CA ASP A 215 -5.28 -16.53 7.60
C ASP A 215 -5.17 -16.16 6.12
N SER A 216 -5.38 -17.17 5.28
CA SER A 216 -5.37 -17.07 3.83
C SER A 216 -6.43 -18.01 3.27
N ASP A 217 -7.28 -17.46 2.43
CA ASP A 217 -8.26 -18.19 1.62
C ASP A 217 -7.90 -18.09 0.12
N SER A 218 -8.81 -18.53 -0.75
CA SER A 218 -8.65 -18.52 -2.21
C SER A 218 -8.81 -17.14 -2.87
N ASP A 219 -9.27 -16.14 -2.12
CA ASP A 219 -9.61 -14.81 -2.62
C ASP A 219 -8.48 -13.79 -2.36
N GLY A 220 -7.48 -14.17 -1.56
CA GLY A 220 -6.28 -13.38 -1.32
C GLY A 220 -5.37 -13.25 -2.54
N ARG A 221 -4.86 -12.06 -2.82
CA ARG A 221 -3.88 -11.80 -3.89
C ARG A 221 -2.73 -10.96 -3.36
N VAL A 222 -1.52 -11.33 -3.76
CA VAL A 222 -0.35 -10.49 -3.54
C VAL A 222 -0.11 -9.64 -4.79
N VAL A 223 -0.15 -8.32 -4.61
CA VAL A 223 0.18 -7.36 -5.66
C VAL A 223 1.66 -7.02 -5.56
N VAL A 224 2.40 -7.34 -6.61
CA VAL A 224 3.80 -6.97 -6.78
C VAL A 224 3.86 -5.66 -7.58
N VAL A 225 4.72 -4.76 -7.14
CA VAL A 225 5.02 -3.51 -7.84
C VAL A 225 6.48 -3.54 -8.26
N ASP A 226 6.74 -3.29 -9.54
CA ASP A 226 8.11 -3.27 -10.04
C ASP A 226 8.91 -2.20 -9.27
N ALA A 227 10.08 -2.57 -8.75
CA ALA A 227 11.06 -1.60 -8.29
C ALA A 227 11.43 -0.73 -9.49
N GLU A 228 11.35 0.59 -9.36
CA GLU A 228 11.57 1.57 -10.43
C GLU A 228 12.63 1.10 -11.45
N GLY A 229 12.15 0.62 -12.59
CA GLY A 229 12.96 0.22 -13.72
C GLY A 229 12.94 1.35 -14.73
N VAL A 230 13.97 2.20 -14.66
CA VAL A 230 14.36 3.21 -15.67
C VAL A 230 13.35 4.34 -15.82
N ALA A 231 13.63 5.48 -15.16
CA ALA A 231 13.15 6.75 -15.70
C ALA A 231 13.56 6.78 -17.19
N PRO A 232 12.63 6.84 -18.16
CA PRO A 232 13.03 7.21 -19.51
C PRO A 232 13.75 8.55 -19.38
N ASN A 233 15.01 8.54 -19.79
CA ASN A 233 16.01 9.59 -19.67
C ASN A 233 15.40 10.93 -19.25
N LEU A 234 15.53 11.28 -17.96
CA LEU A 234 14.86 12.45 -17.37
C LEU A 234 15.19 13.73 -18.16
N GLU A 235 16.34 13.76 -18.81
CA GLU A 235 16.78 14.81 -19.72
C GLU A 235 15.91 14.90 -21.00
N ASP A 236 15.57 13.77 -21.62
CA ASP A 236 14.65 13.72 -22.78
C ASP A 236 13.22 14.11 -22.36
N TYR A 237 12.83 13.77 -21.13
CA TYR A 237 11.55 14.20 -20.56
C TYR A 237 11.51 15.72 -20.32
N ILE A 238 12.56 16.29 -19.72
CA ILE A 238 12.69 17.73 -19.51
C ILE A 238 12.77 18.47 -20.86
N ALA A 239 13.48 17.92 -21.84
CA ALA A 239 13.59 18.49 -23.18
C ALA A 239 12.22 18.53 -23.89
N ASN A 240 11.47 17.43 -23.85
CA ASN A 240 10.12 17.38 -24.42
C ASN A 240 9.14 18.35 -23.72
N LEU A 241 9.19 18.46 -22.39
CA LEU A 241 8.38 19.42 -21.65
C LEU A 241 8.70 20.86 -22.03
N ASN A 242 9.97 21.19 -22.25
CA ASN A 242 10.39 22.54 -22.66
C ASN A 242 9.99 22.85 -24.10
N GLN A 243 10.07 21.88 -25.00
CA GLN A 243 9.63 22.03 -26.39
C GLN A 243 8.11 22.25 -26.46
N GLU A 244 7.33 21.46 -25.72
CA GLU A 244 5.87 21.55 -25.71
C GLU A 244 5.38 22.84 -25.03
N ARG A 245 6.05 23.27 -23.95
CA ARG A 245 5.82 24.59 -23.34
C ARG A 245 6.04 25.71 -24.36
N THR A 246 7.07 25.62 -25.18
CA THR A 246 7.39 26.63 -26.20
C THR A 246 6.31 26.66 -27.29
N ARG A 247 5.86 25.48 -27.75
CA ARG A 247 4.79 25.35 -28.74
C ARG A 247 3.47 25.94 -28.25
N LEU A 248 3.04 25.58 -27.04
CA LEU A 248 1.78 26.05 -26.46
C LEU A 248 1.79 27.56 -26.21
N LYS A 249 2.94 28.12 -25.79
CA LYS A 249 3.08 29.56 -25.64
C LYS A 249 2.87 30.28 -26.97
N ALA A 250 3.50 29.80 -28.05
CA ALA A 250 3.32 30.37 -29.37
C ALA A 250 1.86 30.26 -29.86
N GLU A 251 1.19 29.14 -29.59
CA GLU A 251 -0.22 28.95 -29.96
C GLU A 251 -1.16 29.91 -29.22
N VAL A 252 -0.94 30.14 -27.93
CA VAL A 252 -1.69 31.12 -27.13
C VAL A 252 -1.43 32.54 -27.64
N ASP A 253 -0.18 32.89 -27.94
CA ASP A 253 0.18 34.21 -28.45
C ASP A 253 -0.51 34.49 -29.80
N VAL A 254 -0.59 33.50 -30.69
CA VAL A 254 -1.31 33.60 -31.98
C VAL A 254 -2.82 33.78 -31.77
N ARG A 255 -3.43 33.01 -30.86
CA ARG A 255 -4.86 33.12 -30.55
C ARG A 255 -5.19 34.49 -29.94
N TYR A 256 -4.33 34.98 -29.05
CA TYR A 256 -4.48 36.29 -28.45
C TYR A 256 -4.37 37.40 -29.49
N ALA A 257 -3.36 37.36 -30.37
CA ALA A 257 -3.21 38.33 -31.46
C ALA A 257 -4.41 38.33 -32.41
N THR A 258 -4.94 37.14 -32.74
CA THR A 258 -6.14 37.00 -33.59
C THR A 258 -7.37 37.60 -32.93
N ALA A 259 -7.58 37.33 -31.63
CA ALA A 259 -8.69 37.88 -30.88
C ALA A 259 -8.62 39.42 -30.77
N ILE A 260 -7.43 39.98 -30.57
CA ILE A 260 -7.22 41.43 -30.56
C ILE A 260 -7.51 42.05 -31.93
N GLY A 261 -7.06 41.42 -33.04
CA GLY A 261 -7.37 41.90 -34.39
C GLY A 261 -8.88 41.98 -34.66
N ILE A 262 -9.62 40.93 -34.28
CA ILE A 262 -11.10 40.89 -34.42
C ILE A 262 -11.78 41.98 -33.56
N LEU A 263 -11.24 42.28 -32.38
CA LEU A 263 -11.78 43.33 -31.51
C LEU A 263 -11.46 44.74 -32.03
N GLN A 264 -10.36 44.92 -32.76
CA GLN A 264 -9.96 46.20 -33.35
C GLN A 264 -10.70 46.48 -34.67
N ASP A 265 -11.00 45.47 -35.48
CA ASP A 265 -11.79 45.60 -36.72
C ASP A 265 -13.29 45.82 -36.49
N LYS A 266 -13.77 45.72 -35.23
CA LYS A 266 -15.15 45.99 -34.83
C LYS A 266 -15.40 47.42 -34.29
N LYS A 267 -14.45 48.34 -34.49
CA LYS A 267 -14.62 49.78 -34.25
C LYS A 267 -14.81 50.52 -35.58
#